data_AF-A0A8S0T912-F1
#
_entry.id   AF-A0A8S0T912-F1
#
_cell.length_a   1.000
_cell.length_b   1.000
_cell.length_c   1.000
_cell.angle_alpha   90.00
_cell.angle_beta   90.00
_cell.angle_gamma   90.00
#
_symmetry.space_group_name_H-M   'P 1'
#
loop_
_entity.id
_entity.type
_entity.pdbx_description
1 polymer ?
#
loop_
_entity_poly.entity_id
_entity_poly.type
_entity_poly.pdbx_seq_one_letter_code
_entity_poly.pdbx_strand_id
1 'polypeptide(L)'
;MSKLAKTFGIPLRANIEARLPIFLSAGHVNVAPRHLTAEAETLLSATLIHEVMHVLGFDPHAFAHFRDDRKRRRIRVTEQATDEKLGRMVTKVVLPRVIMHSRYHYGAFSQNFTGLELEDGGGRGTSGSHWEKRLLMNEIMTGSVDTRSVVSKMTLALLEDSGWYRANYSMSDHLDWGRNQGTEFVTSPCNHWKGPYHCNATQISGCTYNREAEGYCPIVSYSGELPQWARYFPEANKGGQSSLADYCTYFVAYSDGSCTDTNSARAPDRMLGEMRGSGSRCMASSLVRSGFVRGSTTQGNGCYQHRCVNNTLEVAVDGIWKVCPESGGPVQYPGFNGELICPAYHELCHVDPVPLSGQCPNSCNFNGDCIDGKCHCFLGFEGYDCNLRSCPNNCVGHGECLADGVCECENGYTGIDCSTAVCDEQCSLHGGVCNNGECEFRCSDYAGYTCQSSSSLLPNLLVCKDVLEKDALGQHCAPSELSILQQLEEVVVMPNYQRLFPGGPRKFLNYIRGRDCDGAAKRLACWISIQKCDKDGDNRLRVCHSACQSYNLACGASLDCSDQTLFSNESEGEGLCTGWGELDSWL
;
A
#
# COMPACT_ATOMS: atom_id res chain seq x y z
N MET A 1 -17.64 -8.95 5.21
CA MET A 1 -16.28 -8.91 5.78
C MET A 1 -16.21 -9.28 7.27
N SER A 2 -17.03 -8.72 8.19
CA SER A 2 -16.99 -9.13 9.61
C SER A 2 -17.39 -10.59 9.88
N LYS A 3 -18.17 -11.22 8.99
CA LYS A 3 -18.48 -12.66 9.02
C LYS A 3 -17.31 -13.55 8.56
N LEU A 4 -16.49 -13.12 7.61
CA LEU A 4 -15.32 -13.88 7.14
C LEU A 4 -14.21 -13.90 8.19
N ALA A 5 -13.96 -12.76 8.85
CA ALA A 5 -13.02 -12.67 9.98
C ALA A 5 -13.41 -13.57 11.17
N LYS A 6 -14.71 -13.71 11.46
CA LYS A 6 -15.22 -14.60 12.53
C LYS A 6 -15.11 -16.09 12.22
N THR A 7 -15.19 -16.50 10.96
CA THR A 7 -15.20 -17.93 10.59
C THR A 7 -13.80 -18.55 10.62
N PHE A 8 -12.73 -17.78 10.39
CA PHE A 8 -11.36 -18.29 10.32
C PHE A 8 -10.51 -18.07 11.57
N GLY A 9 -11.08 -17.56 12.67
CA GLY A 9 -10.31 -17.32 13.90
C GLY A 9 -9.18 -16.29 13.76
N ILE A 10 -9.16 -15.53 12.67
CA ILE A 10 -8.19 -14.46 12.42
C ILE A 10 -8.55 -13.30 13.37
N PRO A 11 -7.65 -12.83 14.23
CA PRO A 11 -7.90 -11.69 15.09
C PRO A 11 -7.83 -10.39 14.26
N LEU A 12 -8.69 -10.25 13.24
CA LEU A 12 -9.10 -8.95 12.73
C LEU A 12 -10.07 -8.35 13.75
N ARG A 13 -9.59 -8.05 14.97
CA ARG A 13 -10.16 -6.91 15.70
C ARG A 13 -9.93 -5.74 14.77
N ALA A 14 -10.98 -5.08 14.30
CA ALA A 14 -10.89 -4.20 13.13
C ALA A 14 -9.87 -3.08 13.38
N ASN A 15 -8.68 -3.17 12.78
CA ASN A 15 -7.62 -2.15 12.85
C ASN A 15 -8.03 -0.84 12.17
N ILE A 16 -9.17 -0.83 11.49
CA ILE A 16 -9.72 0.26 10.72
C ILE A 16 -11.24 0.32 10.90
N GLU A 17 -11.78 1.52 10.99
CA GLU A 17 -13.22 1.80 11.01
C GLU A 17 -13.64 2.54 9.73
N ALA A 18 -14.68 2.06 9.06
CA ALA A 18 -15.22 2.63 7.85
C ALA A 18 -15.76 4.05 8.04
N ARG A 19 -15.38 4.99 7.16
CA ARG A 19 -15.99 6.32 7.02
C ARG A 19 -16.86 6.34 5.77
N LEU A 20 -18.18 6.41 5.95
CA LEU A 20 -19.13 6.50 4.83
C LEU A 20 -19.09 7.88 4.14
N PRO A 21 -19.39 7.94 2.83
CA PRO A 21 -19.55 6.81 1.90
C PRO A 21 -18.19 6.24 1.46
N ILE A 22 -18.05 4.90 1.48
CA ILE A 22 -16.86 4.20 0.98
C ILE A 22 -17.10 3.82 -0.49
N PHE A 23 -16.11 4.07 -1.36
CA PHE A 23 -16.15 3.70 -2.78
C PHE A 23 -16.11 2.18 -3.00
N LEU A 24 -15.52 1.44 -2.06
CA LEU A 24 -15.44 -0.03 -2.05
C LEU A 24 -16.69 -0.68 -1.44
N SER A 25 -17.66 -0.99 -2.30
CA SER A 25 -18.91 -1.66 -1.92
C SER A 25 -18.83 -3.20 -1.99
N ALA A 26 -17.89 -3.77 -2.77
CA ALA A 26 -17.67 -5.21 -2.88
C ALA A 26 -16.19 -5.54 -3.15
N GLY A 27 -15.73 -6.66 -2.58
CA GLY A 27 -14.38 -7.18 -2.79
C GLY A 27 -14.39 -8.71 -2.77
N HIS A 28 -13.51 -9.32 -3.56
CA HIS A 28 -13.47 -10.77 -3.73
C HIS A 28 -12.04 -11.27 -3.51
N VAL A 29 -11.91 -12.30 -2.67
CA VAL A 29 -10.64 -13.01 -2.45
C VAL A 29 -10.90 -14.49 -2.69
N ASN A 30 -10.07 -15.10 -3.53
CA ASN A 30 -10.17 -16.52 -3.84
C ASN A 30 -8.98 -17.28 -3.24
N VAL A 31 -9.27 -18.31 -2.44
CA VAL A 31 -8.24 -19.18 -1.86
C VAL A 31 -8.33 -20.54 -2.52
N ALA A 32 -7.28 -20.95 -3.23
CA ALA A 32 -7.26 -22.25 -3.89
C ALA A 32 -7.26 -23.38 -2.83
N PRO A 33 -8.20 -24.34 -2.88
CA PRO A 33 -8.37 -25.35 -1.83
C PRO A 33 -7.12 -26.18 -1.52
N ARG A 34 -6.23 -26.35 -2.51
CA ARG A 34 -4.96 -27.09 -2.37
C ARG A 34 -3.99 -26.50 -1.33
N HIS A 35 -4.17 -25.24 -0.93
CA HIS A 35 -3.30 -24.56 0.04
C HIS A 35 -3.91 -24.50 1.46
N LEU A 36 -5.09 -25.11 1.67
CA LEU A 36 -5.73 -25.22 2.99
C LEU A 36 -5.21 -26.46 3.74
N THR A 37 -3.98 -26.39 4.25
CA THR A 37 -3.37 -27.46 5.09
C THR A 37 -3.08 -26.95 6.50
N ALA A 38 -3.14 -27.83 7.51
CA ALA A 38 -2.88 -27.48 8.92
C ALA A 38 -1.44 -26.99 9.18
N GLU A 39 -0.49 -27.33 8.31
CA GLU A 39 0.91 -26.91 8.38
C GLU A 39 1.15 -25.49 7.81
N ALA A 40 0.18 -24.94 7.08
CA ALA A 40 0.27 -23.64 6.42
C ALA A 40 -0.44 -22.50 7.18
N GLU A 41 -0.94 -22.73 8.39
CA GLU A 41 -1.86 -21.79 9.06
C GLU A 41 -1.34 -20.36 9.17
N THR A 42 -0.08 -20.15 9.56
CA THR A 42 0.49 -18.81 9.75
C THR A 42 0.75 -18.10 8.43
N LEU A 43 1.38 -18.79 7.47
CA LEU A 43 1.67 -18.24 6.15
C LEU A 43 0.39 -17.96 5.36
N LEU A 44 -0.57 -18.90 5.39
CA LEU A 44 -1.87 -18.74 4.74
C LEU A 44 -2.66 -17.59 5.35
N SER A 45 -2.66 -17.45 6.69
CA SER A 45 -3.32 -16.33 7.36
C SER A 45 -2.71 -15.00 6.96
N ALA A 46 -1.38 -14.91 6.90
CA ALA A 46 -0.67 -13.71 6.47
C ALA A 46 -0.97 -13.37 5.00
N THR A 47 -0.95 -14.36 4.10
CA THR A 47 -1.34 -14.17 2.69
C THR A 47 -2.79 -13.73 2.56
N LEU A 48 -3.71 -14.28 3.35
CA LEU A 48 -5.11 -13.86 3.29
C LEU A 48 -5.29 -12.41 3.76
N ILE A 49 -4.59 -11.99 4.81
CA ILE A 49 -4.63 -10.59 5.28
C ILE A 49 -4.04 -9.67 4.20
N HIS A 50 -2.94 -10.07 3.56
CA HIS A 50 -2.31 -9.35 2.44
C HIS A 50 -3.30 -9.09 1.29
N GLU A 51 -3.99 -10.13 0.80
CA GLU A 51 -4.99 -9.97 -0.26
C GLU A 51 -6.17 -9.10 0.18
N VAL A 52 -6.57 -9.18 1.45
CA VAL A 52 -7.61 -8.31 2.01
C VAL A 52 -7.15 -6.84 2.03
N MET A 53 -5.88 -6.54 2.30
CA MET A 53 -5.38 -5.16 2.27
C MET A 53 -5.38 -4.57 0.86
N HIS A 54 -5.09 -5.36 -0.18
CA HIS A 54 -5.30 -4.93 -1.57
C HIS A 54 -6.76 -4.56 -1.81
N VAL A 55 -7.68 -5.44 -1.44
CA VAL A 55 -9.13 -5.20 -1.55
C VAL A 55 -9.55 -3.95 -0.78
N LEU A 56 -8.96 -3.67 0.38
CA LEU A 56 -9.31 -2.51 1.19
C LEU A 56 -8.84 -1.19 0.59
N GLY A 57 -7.84 -1.20 -0.31
CA GLY A 57 -7.38 0.01 -0.99
C GLY A 57 -5.87 0.12 -1.19
N PHE A 58 -5.08 -0.89 -0.81
CA PHE A 58 -3.66 -0.93 -1.13
C PHE A 58 -3.45 -1.40 -2.57
N ASP A 59 -3.80 -0.56 -3.54
CA ASP A 59 -3.66 -0.87 -4.96
C ASP A 59 -3.48 0.43 -5.76
N PRO A 60 -2.64 0.46 -6.81
CA PRO A 60 -2.43 1.66 -7.62
C PRO A 60 -3.70 2.27 -8.21
N HIS A 61 -4.69 1.45 -8.59
CA HIS A 61 -5.98 1.95 -9.06
C HIS A 61 -6.76 2.57 -7.91
N ALA A 62 -6.78 1.93 -6.74
CA ALA A 62 -7.41 2.48 -5.55
C ALA A 62 -6.79 3.82 -5.12
N PHE A 63 -5.47 3.99 -5.25
CA PHE A 63 -4.77 5.23 -4.95
C PHE A 63 -5.34 6.43 -5.73
N ALA A 64 -5.77 6.22 -6.97
CA ALA A 64 -6.37 7.26 -7.79
C ALA A 64 -7.69 7.83 -7.19
N HIS A 65 -8.31 7.11 -6.26
CA HIS A 65 -9.58 7.46 -5.62
C HIS A 65 -9.46 7.97 -4.19
N PHE A 66 -8.23 8.03 -3.65
CA PHE A 66 -8.02 8.50 -2.29
C PHE A 66 -8.52 9.93 -2.11
N ARG A 67 -9.02 10.21 -0.91
CA ARG A 67 -9.64 11.48 -0.56
C ARG A 67 -8.83 12.22 0.51
N ASP A 68 -8.74 13.55 0.37
CA ASP A 68 -8.18 14.42 1.39
C ASP A 68 -9.16 14.61 2.56
N ASP A 69 -8.75 15.34 3.61
CA ASP A 69 -9.60 15.60 4.78
C ASP A 69 -10.84 16.46 4.43
N ARG A 70 -10.83 17.15 3.29
CA ARG A 70 -12.00 17.84 2.72
C ARG A 70 -12.91 16.91 1.92
N LYS A 71 -12.58 15.62 1.81
CA LYS A 71 -13.28 14.61 1.00
C LYS A 71 -13.15 14.83 -0.51
N ARG A 72 -12.18 15.62 -0.96
CA ARG A 72 -11.86 15.82 -2.38
C ARG A 72 -10.84 14.80 -2.85
N ARG A 73 -10.81 14.50 -4.15
CA ARG A 73 -9.82 13.61 -4.75
C ARG A 73 -8.40 14.13 -4.46
N ARG A 74 -7.52 13.27 -3.97
CA ARG A 74 -6.10 13.60 -3.83
C ARG A 74 -5.47 13.68 -5.22
N ILE A 75 -4.82 14.81 -5.51
CA ILE A 75 -4.11 15.02 -6.78
C ILE A 75 -2.80 14.23 -6.79
N ARG A 76 -2.15 14.08 -5.64
CA ARG A 76 -0.89 13.38 -5.46
C ARG A 76 -0.99 12.39 -4.30
N VAL A 77 -0.91 11.11 -4.63
CA VAL A 77 -0.81 10.01 -3.66
C VAL A 77 0.57 9.38 -3.74
N THR A 78 1.03 9.15 -4.96
CA THR A 78 2.39 8.71 -5.28
C THR A 78 3.11 9.79 -6.08
N GLU A 79 4.43 9.83 -5.93
CA GLU A 79 5.33 10.64 -6.73
C GLU A 79 6.44 9.76 -7.28
N GLN A 80 6.65 9.82 -8.58
CA GLN A 80 7.71 9.08 -9.25
C GLN A 80 8.82 10.07 -9.62
N ALA A 81 10.05 9.75 -9.22
CA ALA A 81 11.22 10.56 -9.52
C ALA A 81 12.46 9.67 -9.65
N THR A 82 13.45 10.13 -10.43
CA THR A 82 14.78 9.51 -10.41
C THR A 82 15.46 9.88 -9.11
N ASP A 83 15.83 8.89 -8.32
CA ASP A 83 16.62 9.10 -7.11
C ASP A 83 18.11 9.06 -7.48
N GLU A 84 18.79 10.20 -7.38
CA GLU A 84 20.20 10.32 -7.76
C GLU A 84 21.13 9.45 -6.89
N LYS A 85 20.77 9.24 -5.62
CA LYS A 85 21.59 8.43 -4.70
C LYS A 85 21.45 6.94 -4.99
N LEU A 86 20.23 6.50 -5.27
CA LEU A 86 19.98 5.11 -5.64
C LEU A 86 20.32 4.83 -7.10
N GLY A 87 20.32 5.84 -7.97
CA GLY A 87 20.57 5.67 -9.41
C GLY A 87 19.45 4.95 -10.15
N ARG A 88 18.22 4.96 -9.61
CA ARG A 88 17.03 4.34 -10.20
C ARG A 88 15.80 5.23 -10.07
N MET A 89 14.78 4.95 -10.87
CA MET A 89 13.47 5.57 -10.75
C MET A 89 12.74 4.94 -9.57
N VAL A 90 12.24 5.77 -8.66
CA VAL A 90 11.53 5.32 -7.46
C VAL A 90 10.13 5.92 -7.44
N THR A 91 9.16 5.14 -6.97
CA THR A 91 7.80 5.60 -6.73
C THR A 91 7.59 5.69 -5.23
N LYS A 92 7.31 6.89 -4.70
CA LYS A 92 7.13 7.15 -3.27
C LYS A 92 5.67 7.48 -2.98
N VAL A 93 5.09 6.86 -1.95
CA VAL A 93 3.83 7.33 -1.35
C VAL A 93 4.12 8.59 -0.56
N VAL A 94 3.45 9.68 -0.93
CA VAL A 94 3.64 11.04 -0.37
C VAL A 94 2.46 11.47 0.52
N LEU A 95 1.78 10.50 1.11
CA LEU A 95 0.62 10.74 1.96
C LEU A 95 1.05 11.19 3.37
N PRO A 96 0.34 12.16 4.00
CA PRO A 96 0.83 12.81 5.22
C PRO A 96 1.03 11.88 6.41
N ARG A 97 0.06 11.00 6.72
CA ARG A 97 0.18 10.05 7.84
C ARG A 97 1.20 8.96 7.53
N VAL A 98 1.28 8.51 6.27
CA VAL A 98 2.33 7.56 5.85
C VAL A 98 3.72 8.13 6.11
N ILE A 99 3.96 9.38 5.68
CA ILE A 99 5.22 10.09 5.92
C ILE A 99 5.46 10.20 7.43
N MET A 100 4.49 10.71 8.18
CA MET A 100 4.61 10.92 9.62
C MET A 100 4.96 9.63 10.37
N HIS A 101 4.21 8.54 10.15
CA HIS A 101 4.51 7.25 10.79
C HIS A 101 5.86 6.67 10.35
N SER A 102 6.25 6.86 9.09
CA SER A 102 7.56 6.43 8.60
C SER A 102 8.70 7.22 9.26
N ARG A 103 8.58 8.55 9.39
CA ARG A 103 9.58 9.38 10.08
C ARG A 103 9.80 8.93 11.51
N TYR A 104 8.73 8.60 12.24
CA TYR A 104 8.83 8.07 13.60
C TYR A 104 9.40 6.66 13.66
N HIS A 105 9.09 5.81 12.68
CA HIS A 105 9.64 4.46 12.60
C HIS A 105 11.15 4.47 12.38
N TYR A 106 11.62 5.16 11.34
CA TYR A 106 13.05 5.22 11.02
C TYR A 106 13.82 6.21 11.90
N GLY A 107 13.16 7.15 12.56
CA GLY A 107 13.83 8.27 13.22
C GLY A 107 14.35 9.32 12.22
N ALA A 108 13.62 9.54 11.13
CA ALA A 108 14.04 10.33 9.96
C ALA A 108 13.27 11.66 9.86
N PHE A 109 13.48 12.60 10.78
CA PHE A 109 12.75 13.88 10.85
C PHE A 109 13.23 14.98 9.88
N SER A 110 13.95 14.60 8.83
CA SER A 110 14.53 15.51 7.85
C SER A 110 13.58 15.79 6.69
N GLN A 111 13.66 16.99 6.12
CA GLN A 111 13.00 17.35 4.86
C GLN A 111 13.40 16.45 3.67
N ASN A 112 14.57 15.81 3.74
CA ASN A 112 15.03 14.87 2.70
C ASN A 112 14.18 13.58 2.66
N PHE A 113 13.44 13.27 3.73
CA PHE A 113 12.47 12.18 3.73
C PHE A 113 11.13 12.70 3.18
N THR A 114 10.89 12.48 1.89
CA THR A 114 9.74 13.02 1.15
C THR A 114 8.59 12.03 0.96
N GLY A 115 8.82 10.74 1.20
CA GLY A 115 7.81 9.69 1.02
C GLY A 115 8.37 8.30 1.30
N LEU A 116 7.48 7.31 1.37
CA LEU A 116 7.85 5.90 1.55
C LEU A 116 7.78 5.16 0.22
N GLU A 117 8.82 4.42 -0.13
CA GLU A 117 8.93 3.77 -1.44
C GLU A 117 7.98 2.59 -1.61
N LEU A 118 7.40 2.49 -2.82
CA LEU A 118 6.72 1.31 -3.32
C LEU A 118 7.71 0.47 -4.13
N GLU A 119 7.46 -0.83 -4.15
CA GLU A 119 8.22 -1.81 -4.90
C GLU A 119 8.25 -1.45 -6.40
N ASP A 120 9.43 -1.52 -7.01
CA ASP A 120 9.64 -1.32 -8.45
C ASP A 120 10.06 -2.60 -9.18
N GLY A 121 10.28 -3.70 -8.45
CA GLY A 121 10.55 -5.04 -8.98
C GLY A 121 9.32 -5.96 -9.06
N GLY A 122 9.56 -7.25 -9.33
CA GLY A 122 8.53 -8.31 -9.29
C GLY A 122 7.50 -8.34 -10.43
N GLY A 123 7.42 -7.30 -11.27
CA GLY A 123 6.50 -7.21 -12.42
C GLY A 123 5.18 -6.52 -12.08
N ARG A 124 4.19 -6.57 -12.99
CA ARG A 124 2.92 -5.81 -12.88
C ARG A 124 2.08 -6.15 -11.65
N GLY A 125 2.18 -7.38 -11.15
CA GLY A 125 1.46 -7.82 -9.95
C GLY A 125 2.09 -7.34 -8.64
N THR A 126 3.36 -6.91 -8.68
CA THR A 126 4.12 -6.55 -7.49
C THR A 126 4.45 -5.06 -7.44
N SER A 127 4.97 -4.53 -8.55
CA SER A 127 5.42 -3.15 -8.62
C SER A 127 4.26 -2.16 -8.45
N GLY A 128 4.46 -1.17 -7.58
CA GLY A 128 3.48 -0.12 -7.28
C GLY A 128 2.34 -0.56 -6.36
N SER A 129 2.05 -1.86 -6.24
CA SER A 129 1.02 -2.42 -5.35
C SER A 129 1.55 -2.87 -4.00
N HIS A 130 2.85 -2.76 -3.76
CA HIS A 130 3.50 -3.23 -2.54
C HIS A 130 4.50 -2.20 -2.00
N TRP A 131 4.77 -2.25 -0.70
CA TRP A 131 5.90 -1.54 -0.13
C TRP A 131 7.23 -2.10 -0.62
N GLU A 132 8.21 -1.22 -0.80
CA GLU A 132 9.60 -1.56 -1.11
C GLU A 132 10.16 -2.52 -0.04
N LYS A 133 10.46 -3.76 -0.43
CA LYS A 133 10.89 -4.78 0.53
C LYS A 133 12.23 -4.41 1.16
N ARG A 134 13.14 -3.71 0.46
CA ARG A 134 14.38 -3.19 1.06
C ARG A 134 14.10 -2.40 2.35
N LEU A 135 13.05 -1.59 2.36
CA LEU A 135 12.74 -0.67 3.46
C LEU A 135 11.86 -1.28 4.55
N LEU A 136 11.01 -2.24 4.23
CA LEU A 136 10.01 -2.78 5.17
C LEU A 136 10.09 -4.30 5.43
N MET A 137 10.89 -5.04 4.66
CA MET A 137 11.22 -6.46 4.80
C MET A 137 10.09 -7.44 5.14
N ASN A 138 9.74 -7.60 6.41
CA ASN A 138 8.70 -8.51 6.90
C ASN A 138 7.34 -7.82 7.11
N GLU A 139 7.16 -6.61 6.60
CA GLU A 139 5.85 -5.98 6.53
C GLU A 139 4.96 -6.74 5.54
N ILE A 140 3.68 -6.90 5.92
CA ILE A 140 2.74 -7.78 5.24
C ILE A 140 2.46 -7.38 3.79
N MET A 141 2.55 -6.10 3.45
CA MET A 141 2.33 -5.54 2.12
C MET A 141 3.62 -5.36 1.32
N THR A 142 4.72 -6.02 1.70
CA THR A 142 5.85 -6.22 0.77
C THR A 142 5.51 -7.28 -0.27
N GLY A 143 6.21 -7.30 -1.41
CA GLY A 143 5.98 -8.25 -2.51
C GLY A 143 6.24 -9.73 -2.22
N SER A 144 6.35 -10.11 -0.94
CA SER A 144 6.55 -11.48 -0.47
C SER A 144 6.10 -11.60 0.98
N VAL A 145 5.39 -12.68 1.32
CA VAL A 145 4.88 -12.92 2.67
C VAL A 145 5.85 -13.81 3.46
N ASP A 146 6.12 -13.43 4.71
CA ASP A 146 6.91 -14.21 5.67
C ASP A 146 6.00 -14.86 6.74
N THR A 147 6.47 -15.95 7.35
CA THR A 147 5.86 -16.56 8.55
C THR A 147 5.72 -15.60 9.73
N ARG A 148 6.55 -14.56 9.81
CA ARG A 148 6.48 -13.49 10.83
C ARG A 148 6.11 -12.13 10.21
N SER A 149 5.18 -12.14 9.26
CA SER A 149 4.68 -10.90 8.66
C SER A 149 3.97 -10.01 9.67
N VAL A 150 4.15 -8.70 9.56
CA VAL A 150 3.57 -7.70 10.49
C VAL A 150 2.70 -6.70 9.76
N VAL A 151 1.56 -6.32 10.34
CA VAL A 151 0.75 -5.19 9.89
C VAL A 151 1.29 -3.91 10.53
N SER A 152 2.08 -3.14 9.79
CA SER A 152 2.74 -1.94 10.33
C SER A 152 1.80 -0.74 10.44
N LYS A 153 2.24 0.27 11.21
CA LYS A 153 1.60 1.59 11.23
C LYS A 153 1.58 2.25 9.85
N MET A 154 2.53 1.95 8.95
CA MET A 154 2.61 2.54 7.62
C MET A 154 1.46 2.06 6.73
N THR A 155 1.14 0.77 6.76
CA THR A 155 -0.02 0.22 6.04
C THR A 155 -1.35 0.75 6.58
N LEU A 156 -1.49 0.83 7.91
CA LEU A 156 -2.68 1.42 8.51
C LEU A 156 -2.81 2.92 8.18
N ALA A 157 -1.70 3.65 8.16
CA ALA A 157 -1.67 5.06 7.80
C ALA A 157 -2.06 5.30 6.35
N LEU A 158 -1.63 4.43 5.42
CA LEU A 158 -2.04 4.49 4.03
C LEU A 158 -3.55 4.31 3.89
N LEU A 159 -4.12 3.32 4.59
CA LEU A 159 -5.56 3.11 4.60
C LEU A 159 -6.31 4.26 5.26
N GLU A 160 -5.80 4.90 6.31
CA GLU A 160 -6.43 6.11 6.87
C GLU A 160 -6.35 7.30 5.88
N ASP A 161 -5.20 7.52 5.25
CA ASP A 161 -5.00 8.59 4.27
C ASP A 161 -5.79 8.38 2.97
N SER A 162 -6.33 7.18 2.72
CA SER A 162 -7.35 6.94 1.69
C SER A 162 -8.60 7.80 1.88
N GLY A 163 -8.87 8.24 3.11
CA GLY A 163 -10.07 8.97 3.49
C GLY A 163 -11.31 8.09 3.70
N TRP A 164 -11.19 6.77 3.46
CA TRP A 164 -12.25 5.78 3.62
C TRP A 164 -12.29 5.14 5.00
N TYR A 165 -11.18 5.21 5.75
CA TYR A 165 -11.07 4.55 7.03
C TYR A 165 -10.51 5.48 8.11
N ARG A 166 -10.71 5.09 9.36
CA ARG A 166 -10.00 5.61 10.53
C ARG A 166 -9.18 4.47 11.11
N ALA A 167 -7.86 4.61 11.18
CA ALA A 167 -7.00 3.56 11.72
C ALA A 167 -6.96 3.60 13.26
N ASN A 168 -6.88 2.41 13.85
CA ASN A 168 -6.54 2.22 15.25
C ASN A 168 -5.09 1.71 15.37
N TYR A 169 -4.14 2.64 15.46
CA TYR A 169 -2.71 2.33 15.56
C TYR A 169 -2.30 1.56 16.82
N SER A 170 -3.17 1.43 17.83
CA SER A 170 -2.88 0.58 19.01
C SER A 170 -2.87 -0.91 18.68
N MET A 171 -3.44 -1.29 17.54
CA MET A 171 -3.51 -2.67 17.07
C MET A 171 -2.54 -2.97 15.92
N SER A 172 -1.62 -2.04 15.61
CA SER A 172 -0.52 -2.31 14.69
C SER A 172 0.48 -3.26 15.35
N ASP A 173 1.03 -4.17 14.56
CA ASP A 173 2.16 -4.98 14.97
C ASP A 173 3.43 -4.13 15.08
N HIS A 174 4.42 -4.67 15.78
CA HIS A 174 5.71 -4.05 15.91
C HIS A 174 6.61 -4.41 14.71
N LEU A 175 7.00 -3.42 13.90
CA LEU A 175 8.02 -3.59 12.87
C LEU A 175 9.39 -3.20 13.45
N ASP A 176 10.32 -4.15 13.50
CA ASP A 176 11.69 -3.94 13.99
C ASP A 176 12.63 -3.42 12.88
N TRP A 177 12.39 -3.85 11.63
CA TRP A 177 13.29 -3.58 10.50
C TRP A 177 13.41 -2.08 10.22
N GLY A 178 14.65 -1.56 10.22
CA GLY A 178 14.94 -0.16 9.92
C GLY A 178 14.60 0.80 11.07
N ARG A 179 14.10 0.31 12.20
CA ARG A 179 13.68 1.15 13.31
C ARG A 179 14.85 1.98 13.86
N ASN A 180 14.64 3.28 14.01
CA ASN A 180 15.62 4.25 14.52
C ASN A 180 16.98 4.28 13.76
N GLN A 181 17.04 3.84 12.49
CA GLN A 181 18.29 3.85 11.71
C GLN A 181 18.61 5.22 11.07
N GLY A 182 17.69 6.18 11.15
CA GLY A 182 17.84 7.53 10.63
C GLY A 182 17.59 7.66 9.12
N THR A 183 17.66 8.89 8.63
CA THR A 183 17.36 9.24 7.22
C THR A 183 18.25 8.53 6.20
N GLU A 184 19.50 8.22 6.55
CA GLU A 184 20.43 7.52 5.66
C GLU A 184 19.97 6.10 5.34
N PHE A 185 19.27 5.42 6.26
CA PHE A 185 18.75 4.08 6.00
C PHE A 185 17.78 4.06 4.83
N VAL A 186 16.92 5.07 4.74
CA VAL A 186 15.91 5.14 3.69
C VAL A 186 16.51 5.69 2.39
N THR A 187 17.31 6.76 2.49
CA THR A 187 17.74 7.55 1.33
C THR A 187 19.04 7.09 0.69
N SER A 188 19.81 6.21 1.34
CA SER A 188 21.09 5.73 0.81
C SER A 188 21.00 4.28 0.32
N PRO A 189 21.85 3.89 -0.66
CA PRO A 189 22.05 2.50 -1.01
C PRO A 189 22.41 1.63 0.20
N CYS A 190 21.93 0.38 0.21
CA CYS A 190 22.03 -0.49 1.39
C CYS A 190 23.46 -0.96 1.73
N ASN A 191 24.40 -0.85 0.80
CA ASN A 191 25.82 -1.09 1.09
C ASN A 191 26.44 -0.03 2.03
N HIS A 192 25.74 1.09 2.26
CA HIS A 192 26.13 2.11 3.25
C HIS A 192 25.45 1.91 4.61
N TRP A 193 24.54 0.94 4.75
CA TRP A 193 23.91 0.65 6.03
C TRP A 193 24.91 0.09 7.04
N LYS A 194 24.58 0.27 8.32
CA LYS A 194 25.47 -0.05 9.44
C LYS A 194 24.97 -1.25 10.21
N GLY A 195 25.89 -1.91 10.91
CA GLY A 195 25.58 -2.98 11.84
C GLY A 195 24.91 -4.19 11.15
N PRO A 196 23.85 -4.76 11.75
CA PRO A 196 23.27 -6.03 11.29
C PRO A 196 22.40 -5.91 10.02
N TYR A 197 22.19 -4.69 9.51
CA TYR A 197 21.44 -4.43 8.28
C TYR A 197 22.26 -4.63 7.00
N HIS A 198 23.59 -4.74 7.11
CA HIS A 198 24.46 -4.95 5.97
C HIS A 198 25.57 -5.96 6.27
N CYS A 199 25.89 -6.80 5.28
CA CYS A 199 26.99 -7.75 5.34
C CYS A 199 27.68 -7.88 3.98
N ASN A 200 28.99 -8.11 3.95
CA ASN A 200 29.81 -8.04 2.73
C ASN A 200 30.62 -9.31 2.41
N ALA A 201 30.54 -10.37 3.22
CA ALA A 201 31.24 -11.63 2.94
C ALA A 201 30.45 -12.86 3.40
N THR A 202 30.42 -13.89 2.56
CA THR A 202 29.67 -15.14 2.79
C THR A 202 30.17 -15.97 3.97
N GLN A 203 31.45 -15.82 4.34
CA GLN A 203 32.08 -16.59 5.42
C GLN A 203 31.90 -15.95 6.80
N ILE A 204 31.21 -14.80 6.89
CA ILE A 204 30.99 -14.10 8.15
C ILE A 204 29.64 -14.53 8.72
N SER A 205 29.68 -15.03 9.96
CA SER A 205 28.48 -15.14 10.80
C SER A 205 28.22 -13.80 11.49
N GLY A 206 26.97 -13.49 11.76
CA GLY A 206 26.58 -12.27 12.45
C GLY A 206 25.32 -12.47 13.26
N CYS A 207 24.80 -11.35 13.78
CA CYS A 207 23.49 -11.32 14.41
C CYS A 207 22.48 -10.74 13.42
N THR A 208 21.28 -11.31 13.44
CA THR A 208 20.11 -10.73 12.78
C THR A 208 19.82 -9.31 13.30
N TYR A 209 19.11 -8.50 12.52
CA TYR A 209 18.84 -7.09 12.82
C TYR A 209 18.15 -6.85 14.17
N ASN A 210 17.27 -7.77 14.58
CA ASN A 210 16.59 -7.74 15.88
C ASN A 210 17.34 -8.52 16.98
N ARG A 211 18.53 -9.06 16.66
CA ARG A 211 19.38 -9.87 17.53
C ARG A 211 18.69 -11.12 18.10
N GLU A 212 17.59 -11.58 17.51
CA GLU A 212 16.90 -12.77 18.02
C GLU A 212 17.57 -14.07 17.61
N ALA A 213 18.41 -14.04 16.59
CA ALA A 213 19.10 -15.21 16.10
C ALA A 213 20.52 -14.87 15.62
N GLU A 214 21.39 -15.86 15.75
CA GLU A 214 22.61 -15.93 14.95
C GLU A 214 22.25 -16.17 13.49
N GLY A 215 23.04 -15.59 12.60
CA GLY A 215 22.78 -15.62 11.17
C GLY A 215 24.03 -15.63 10.32
N TYR A 216 23.79 -15.71 9.02
CA TYR A 216 24.81 -15.69 7.98
C TYR A 216 24.49 -14.65 6.93
N CYS A 217 25.48 -14.32 6.11
CA CYS A 217 25.34 -13.39 5.00
C CYS A 217 25.12 -14.14 3.68
N PRO A 218 23.88 -14.23 3.16
CA PRO A 218 23.62 -14.90 1.90
C PRO A 218 23.99 -14.00 0.70
N ILE A 219 25.17 -14.22 0.13
CA ILE A 219 25.60 -13.59 -1.13
C ILE A 219 25.54 -14.65 -2.23
N VAL A 220 24.90 -14.30 -3.35
CA VAL A 220 24.73 -15.17 -4.50
C VAL A 220 25.41 -14.58 -5.74
N SER A 221 25.84 -15.47 -6.63
CA SER A 221 26.34 -15.11 -7.96
C SER A 221 25.27 -15.39 -8.99
N TYR A 222 24.84 -14.36 -9.70
CA TYR A 222 23.86 -14.45 -10.77
C TYR A 222 24.52 -14.86 -12.09
N SER A 223 23.72 -15.44 -13.00
CA SER A 223 24.18 -15.83 -14.34
C SER A 223 24.47 -14.65 -15.26
N GLY A 224 23.91 -13.47 -14.96
CA GLY A 224 24.13 -12.21 -15.67
C GLY A 224 24.53 -11.09 -14.71
N GLU A 225 24.94 -9.96 -15.27
CA GLU A 225 25.24 -8.78 -14.46
C GLU A 225 23.97 -8.18 -13.84
N LEU A 226 24.09 -7.72 -12.60
CA LEU A 226 23.04 -6.95 -11.93
C LEU A 226 22.90 -5.56 -12.57
N PRO A 227 21.74 -4.89 -12.40
CA PRO A 227 21.59 -3.48 -12.76
C PRO A 227 22.65 -2.60 -12.10
N GLN A 228 23.10 -1.53 -12.75
CA GLN A 228 24.20 -0.69 -12.25
C GLN A 228 23.95 -0.18 -10.82
N TRP A 229 22.71 0.20 -10.51
CA TRP A 229 22.28 0.67 -9.20
C TRP A 229 22.26 -0.41 -8.10
N ALA A 230 22.27 -1.70 -8.47
CA ALA A 230 22.26 -2.86 -7.57
C ALA A 230 23.65 -3.54 -7.43
N ARG A 231 24.70 -2.97 -8.04
CA ARG A 231 26.06 -3.53 -7.99
C ARG A 231 26.78 -3.05 -6.73
N TYR A 232 26.61 -3.79 -5.63
CA TYR A 232 27.26 -3.48 -4.35
C TYR A 232 28.64 -4.11 -4.17
N PHE A 233 28.99 -5.05 -5.04
CA PHE A 233 30.24 -5.83 -4.98
C PHE A 233 31.15 -5.49 -6.17
N PRO A 234 32.48 -5.73 -6.04
CA PRO A 234 33.41 -5.58 -7.15
C PRO A 234 33.00 -6.41 -8.38
N GLU A 235 32.46 -7.61 -8.16
CA GLU A 235 31.91 -8.45 -9.20
C GLU A 235 30.47 -8.04 -9.53
N ALA A 236 30.23 -7.62 -10.78
CA ALA A 236 28.96 -7.08 -11.23
C ALA A 236 27.77 -8.06 -11.17
N ASN A 237 28.02 -9.35 -10.99
CA ASN A 237 26.99 -10.39 -10.88
C ASN A 237 26.78 -10.89 -9.45
N LYS A 238 27.36 -10.24 -8.43
CA LYS A 238 27.17 -10.62 -7.02
C LYS A 238 26.22 -9.66 -6.30
N GLY A 239 25.35 -10.23 -5.49
CA GLY A 239 24.40 -9.49 -4.66
C GLY A 239 23.71 -10.37 -3.62
N GLY A 240 22.77 -9.79 -2.88
CA GLY A 240 21.87 -10.50 -1.97
C GLY A 240 20.84 -11.32 -2.73
N GLN A 241 20.21 -12.29 -2.06
CA GLN A 241 19.35 -13.30 -2.68
C GLN A 241 18.04 -12.76 -3.28
N SER A 242 17.51 -11.66 -2.74
CA SER A 242 16.17 -11.17 -3.09
C SER A 242 16.26 -9.96 -4.01
N SER A 243 15.67 -10.07 -5.19
CA SER A 243 15.54 -8.94 -6.12
C SER A 243 14.56 -7.87 -5.62
N LEU A 244 13.57 -8.25 -4.82
CA LEU A 244 12.60 -7.33 -4.20
C LEU A 244 13.25 -6.51 -3.07
N ALA A 245 14.28 -7.05 -2.42
CA ALA A 245 15.07 -6.30 -1.45
C ALA A 245 16.27 -5.62 -2.13
N ASP A 246 16.13 -5.19 -3.38
CA ASP A 246 17.18 -4.52 -4.18
C ASP A 246 18.51 -5.27 -4.27
N TYR A 247 18.54 -6.60 -4.09
CA TYR A 247 19.78 -7.37 -3.97
C TYR A 247 20.67 -6.93 -2.78
N CYS A 248 20.08 -6.29 -1.77
CA CYS A 248 20.76 -5.93 -0.54
C CYS A 248 21.16 -7.18 0.25
N THR A 249 22.37 -7.14 0.82
CA THR A 249 22.92 -8.21 1.65
C THR A 249 22.78 -7.87 3.12
N TYR A 250 22.05 -8.69 3.86
CA TYR A 250 21.80 -8.54 5.30
C TYR A 250 21.89 -9.91 5.98
N PHE A 251 22.01 -9.93 7.31
CA PHE A 251 22.10 -11.19 8.04
C PHE A 251 20.74 -11.90 8.11
N VAL A 252 20.71 -13.14 7.63
CA VAL A 252 19.54 -14.04 7.71
C VAL A 252 19.79 -15.07 8.80
N ALA A 253 18.77 -15.36 9.60
CA ALA A 253 18.85 -16.33 10.69
C ALA A 253 19.23 -17.72 10.18
N TYR A 254 20.09 -18.44 10.91
CA TYR A 254 20.19 -19.88 10.73
C TYR A 254 18.90 -20.56 11.19
N SER A 255 18.54 -21.69 10.57
CA SER A 255 17.36 -22.48 10.96
C SER A 255 17.41 -22.93 12.43
N ASP A 256 18.61 -23.16 12.97
CA ASP A 256 18.88 -23.54 14.36
C ASP A 256 19.51 -22.41 15.20
N GLY A 257 19.56 -21.19 14.66
CA GLY A 257 20.29 -20.05 15.23
C GLY A 257 19.54 -19.25 16.29
N SER A 258 18.27 -19.59 16.57
CA SER A 258 17.41 -18.82 17.48
C SER A 258 18.02 -18.68 18.88
N CYS A 259 18.20 -17.46 19.36
CA CYS A 259 18.60 -17.19 20.74
C CYS A 259 17.41 -17.23 21.70
N THR A 260 16.19 -16.97 21.20
CA THR A 260 14.99 -16.75 22.02
C THR A 260 14.15 -18.00 22.22
N ASP A 261 14.12 -18.89 21.24
CA ASP A 261 13.34 -20.14 21.26
C ASP A 261 14.27 -21.34 21.40
N THR A 262 14.13 -22.08 22.50
CA THR A 262 14.95 -23.26 22.80
C THR A 262 14.50 -24.52 22.06
N ASN A 263 13.29 -24.56 21.48
CA ASN A 263 12.76 -25.76 20.84
C ASN A 263 13.36 -26.01 19.45
N SER A 264 13.64 -24.94 18.71
CA SER A 264 14.22 -25.01 17.36
C SER A 264 15.71 -24.63 17.31
N ALA A 265 16.30 -24.27 18.45
CA ALA A 265 17.70 -23.84 18.51
C ALA A 265 18.68 -24.96 18.82
N ARG A 266 19.92 -24.81 18.33
CA ARG A 266 21.05 -25.63 18.73
C ARG A 266 21.39 -25.47 20.22
N ALA A 267 22.00 -26.49 20.81
CA ALA A 267 22.41 -26.46 22.21
C ALA A 267 23.43 -25.33 22.47
N PRO A 268 23.31 -24.58 23.60
CA PRO A 268 24.24 -23.50 23.92
C PRO A 268 25.65 -24.03 24.22
N ASP A 269 26.67 -23.35 23.71
CA ASP A 269 28.06 -23.71 23.98
C ASP A 269 28.54 -23.14 25.33
N ARG A 270 28.66 -24.02 26.33
CA ARG A 270 29.14 -23.69 27.68
C ARG A 270 30.60 -23.24 27.73
N MET A 271 31.40 -23.59 26.72
CA MET A 271 32.79 -23.16 26.61
C MET A 271 32.89 -21.71 26.13
N LEU A 272 31.86 -21.21 25.46
CA LEU A 272 31.73 -19.81 25.05
C LEU A 272 30.86 -19.00 26.02
N GLY A 273 30.24 -19.67 27.00
CA GLY A 273 29.41 -19.05 28.02
C GLY A 273 28.00 -18.68 27.52
N GLU A 274 27.53 -19.35 26.47
CA GLU A 274 26.22 -19.09 25.86
C GLU A 274 25.05 -19.55 26.75
N MET A 275 23.94 -18.84 26.62
CA MET A 275 22.63 -19.24 27.12
C MET A 275 21.53 -18.85 26.12
N ARG A 276 20.57 -19.75 25.92
CA ARG A 276 19.39 -19.54 25.07
C ARG A 276 18.11 -19.54 25.89
N GLY A 277 17.14 -18.76 25.47
CA GLY A 277 15.85 -18.57 26.13
C GLY A 277 15.26 -17.21 25.80
N SER A 278 14.02 -16.96 26.21
CA SER A 278 13.27 -15.73 25.85
C SER A 278 14.01 -14.42 26.17
N GLY A 279 14.82 -14.41 27.23
CA GLY A 279 15.67 -13.28 27.64
C GLY A 279 17.05 -13.22 26.98
N SER A 280 17.35 -14.07 26.00
CA SER A 280 18.65 -14.10 25.31
C SER A 280 18.62 -13.37 23.96
N ARG A 281 19.75 -12.78 23.59
CA ARG A 281 19.97 -12.10 22.31
C ARG A 281 21.36 -12.39 21.76
N CYS A 282 21.49 -12.29 20.45
CA CYS A 282 22.73 -12.49 19.73
C CYS A 282 23.67 -11.30 19.91
N MET A 283 24.92 -11.59 20.25
CA MET A 283 25.99 -10.61 20.41
C MET A 283 27.29 -11.14 19.80
N ALA A 284 28.12 -10.22 19.30
CA ALA A 284 29.47 -10.57 18.86
C ALA A 284 30.34 -10.92 20.08
N SER A 285 31.11 -11.99 19.99
CA SER A 285 31.86 -12.54 21.11
C SER A 285 33.12 -13.28 20.67
N SER A 286 34.23 -12.97 21.33
CA SER A 286 35.47 -13.75 21.30
C SER A 286 35.68 -14.56 22.57
N LEU A 287 34.67 -14.66 23.45
CA LEU A 287 34.78 -15.35 24.73
C LEU A 287 35.10 -16.83 24.56
N VAL A 288 36.09 -17.31 25.32
CA VAL A 288 36.45 -18.72 25.44
C VAL A 288 36.84 -18.99 26.88
N ARG A 289 36.27 -20.02 27.51
CA ARG A 289 36.57 -20.38 28.90
C ARG A 289 38.08 -20.61 29.08
N SER A 290 38.66 -20.05 30.14
CA SER A 290 40.09 -20.15 30.43
C SER A 290 40.52 -21.62 30.50
N GLY A 291 41.60 -21.97 29.79
CA GLY A 291 42.07 -23.35 29.65
C GLY A 291 41.60 -24.05 28.37
N PHE A 292 40.67 -23.44 27.62
CA PHE A 292 40.25 -23.92 26.30
C PHE A 292 40.76 -22.99 25.19
N VAL A 293 40.97 -23.55 24.00
CA VAL A 293 41.39 -22.81 22.81
C VAL A 293 40.33 -23.01 21.73
N ARG A 294 39.90 -21.91 21.10
CA ARG A 294 38.98 -21.97 19.96
C ARG A 294 39.78 -22.38 18.73
N GLY A 295 39.34 -23.42 18.03
CA GLY A 295 40.01 -23.92 16.82
C GLY A 295 39.97 -22.96 15.61
N SER A 296 39.14 -21.91 15.66
CA SER A 296 39.04 -20.86 14.65
C SER A 296 39.30 -19.48 15.27
N THR A 297 40.14 -18.69 14.62
CA THR A 297 40.73 -17.41 15.10
C THR A 297 39.81 -16.20 14.92
N THR A 298 38.62 -16.34 14.34
CA THR A 298 37.73 -15.21 14.10
C THR A 298 36.81 -14.94 15.29
N GLN A 299 36.63 -13.66 15.60
CA GLN A 299 35.57 -13.16 16.48
C GLN A 299 34.24 -13.76 15.99
N GLY A 300 33.56 -14.48 16.89
CA GLY A 300 32.32 -15.18 16.56
C GLY A 300 31.10 -14.41 17.07
N ASN A 301 29.96 -15.08 17.06
CA ASN A 301 28.74 -14.60 17.71
C ASN A 301 28.24 -15.68 18.67
N GLY A 302 27.35 -15.30 19.58
CA GLY A 302 26.69 -16.23 20.46
C GLY A 302 25.47 -15.61 21.12
N CYS A 303 24.69 -16.46 21.79
CA CYS A 303 23.48 -16.04 22.49
C CYS A 303 23.76 -15.84 23.98
N TYR A 304 23.42 -14.65 24.47
CA TYR A 304 23.66 -14.27 25.87
C TYR A 304 22.39 -13.68 26.47
N GLN A 305 22.15 -14.02 27.73
CA GLN A 305 21.00 -13.51 28.46
C GLN A 305 21.23 -12.05 28.82
N HIS A 306 20.21 -11.22 28.65
CA HIS A 306 20.27 -9.80 29.00
C HIS A 306 19.12 -9.42 29.93
N ARG A 307 19.30 -8.31 30.64
CA ARG A 307 18.25 -7.64 31.40
C ARG A 307 18.49 -6.14 31.42
N CYS A 308 17.40 -5.41 31.59
CA CYS A 308 17.39 -3.95 31.63
C CYS A 308 17.03 -3.54 33.05
N VAL A 309 17.99 -2.97 33.79
CA VAL A 309 17.83 -2.62 35.21
C VAL A 309 18.32 -1.19 35.39
N ASN A 310 17.49 -0.32 35.98
CA ASN A 310 17.85 1.07 36.31
C ASN A 310 18.50 1.84 35.14
N ASN A 311 17.91 1.78 33.95
CA ASN A 311 18.46 2.37 32.71
C ASN A 311 19.85 1.86 32.30
N THR A 312 20.23 0.66 32.73
CA THR A 312 21.46 0.00 32.30
C THR A 312 21.15 -1.35 31.66
N LEU A 313 21.94 -1.68 30.64
CA LEU A 313 21.92 -3.00 30.00
C LEU A 313 22.91 -3.88 30.76
N GLU A 314 22.43 -4.99 31.31
CA GLU A 314 23.28 -6.01 31.90
C GLU A 314 23.21 -7.29 31.08
N VAL A 315 24.36 -7.93 30.89
CA VAL A 315 24.47 -9.20 30.16
C VAL A 315 25.10 -10.25 31.07
N ALA A 316 24.60 -11.47 30.96
CA ALA A 316 25.07 -12.60 31.74
C ALA A 316 25.94 -13.55 30.89
N VAL A 317 27.09 -13.92 31.45
CA VAL A 317 27.93 -15.02 30.96
C VAL A 317 28.19 -15.95 32.14
N ASP A 318 27.82 -17.22 32.00
CA ASP A 318 28.00 -18.25 33.05
C ASP A 318 27.42 -17.85 34.43
N GLY A 319 26.26 -17.17 34.41
CA GLY A 319 25.59 -16.68 35.62
C GLY A 319 26.15 -15.38 36.22
N ILE A 320 27.23 -14.84 35.66
CA ILE A 320 27.83 -13.57 36.09
C ILE A 320 27.27 -12.44 35.25
N TRP A 321 26.61 -11.48 35.91
CA TRP A 321 26.05 -10.29 35.28
C TRP A 321 27.08 -9.16 35.25
N LYS A 322 27.23 -8.50 34.10
CA LYS A 322 28.01 -7.27 33.96
C LYS A 322 27.22 -6.19 33.25
N VAL A 323 27.42 -4.95 33.70
CA VAL A 323 26.88 -3.76 33.08
C VAL A 323 27.63 -3.49 31.77
N CYS A 324 26.88 -3.29 30.69
CA CYS A 324 27.40 -2.88 29.40
C CYS A 324 27.60 -1.35 29.35
N PRO A 325 28.61 -0.87 28.60
CA PRO A 325 28.72 0.56 28.28
C PRO A 325 27.46 1.07 27.58
N GLU A 326 27.05 2.31 27.85
CA GLU A 326 25.82 2.90 27.29
C GLU A 326 25.83 2.92 25.74
N SER A 327 26.96 3.30 25.14
CA SER A 327 27.18 3.29 23.68
C SER A 327 27.44 1.91 23.10
N GLY A 328 27.44 0.86 23.92
CA GLY A 328 27.94 -0.47 23.57
C GLY A 328 29.47 -0.51 23.57
N GLY A 329 30.02 -1.72 23.45
CA GLY A 329 31.46 -1.94 23.45
C GLY A 329 31.90 -3.21 24.17
N PRO A 330 33.22 -3.45 24.26
CA PRO A 330 33.78 -4.69 24.80
C PRO A 330 33.63 -4.77 26.32
N VAL A 331 33.24 -5.96 26.80
CA VAL A 331 33.17 -6.33 28.21
C VAL A 331 33.83 -7.70 28.40
N GLN A 332 34.78 -7.77 29.33
CA GLN A 332 35.46 -9.02 29.70
C GLN A 332 34.72 -9.72 30.84
N TYR A 333 34.81 -11.05 30.95
CA TYR A 333 34.22 -11.83 32.03
C TYR A 333 35.26 -12.68 32.75
N PRO A 334 35.20 -12.82 34.09
CA PRO A 334 36.15 -13.65 34.82
C PRO A 334 36.00 -15.13 34.43
N GLY A 335 37.11 -15.84 34.29
CA GLY A 335 37.11 -17.25 33.85
C GLY A 335 36.97 -17.44 32.34
N PHE A 336 36.95 -16.36 31.56
CA PHE A 336 36.95 -16.37 30.11
C PHE A 336 38.10 -15.50 29.57
N ASN A 337 38.73 -15.96 28.50
CA ASN A 337 39.62 -15.17 27.65
C ASN A 337 38.78 -14.47 26.57
N GLY A 338 39.23 -13.31 26.09
CA GLY A 338 38.51 -12.53 25.08
C GLY A 338 37.47 -11.59 25.67
N GLU A 339 36.53 -11.16 24.84
CA GLU A 339 35.54 -10.13 25.17
C GLU A 339 34.19 -10.41 24.51
N LEU A 340 33.14 -9.99 25.19
CA LEU A 340 31.80 -9.87 24.65
C LEU A 340 31.61 -8.44 24.17
N ILE A 341 31.12 -8.24 22.95
CA ILE A 341 30.78 -6.91 22.46
C ILE A 341 29.31 -6.66 22.78
N CYS A 342 29.07 -5.89 23.84
CA CYS A 342 27.73 -5.45 24.20
C CYS A 342 27.17 -4.54 23.10
N PRO A 343 25.88 -4.69 22.73
CA PRO A 343 25.19 -3.69 21.94
C PRO A 343 24.99 -2.41 22.76
N ALA A 344 24.64 -1.32 22.09
CA ALA A 344 24.25 -0.11 22.79
C ALA A 344 22.97 -0.34 23.61
N TYR A 345 22.81 0.39 24.72
CA TYR A 345 21.65 0.25 25.61
C TYR A 345 20.32 0.34 24.84
N HIS A 346 20.25 1.25 23.86
CA HIS A 346 19.04 1.50 23.08
C HIS A 346 18.65 0.39 22.11
N GLU A 347 19.56 -0.52 21.77
CA GLU A 347 19.25 -1.64 20.86
C GLU A 347 18.44 -2.75 21.56
N LEU A 348 18.58 -2.94 22.87
CA LEU A 348 17.93 -4.03 23.61
C LEU A 348 16.99 -3.58 24.73
N CYS A 349 17.25 -2.42 25.34
CA CYS A 349 16.57 -2.02 26.58
C CYS A 349 15.64 -0.83 26.46
N HIS A 350 15.62 -0.15 25.31
CA HIS A 350 14.86 1.08 25.15
C HIS A 350 13.58 0.77 24.37
N VAL A 351 12.46 0.75 25.09
CA VAL A 351 11.12 0.53 24.53
C VAL A 351 10.60 1.81 23.88
N ASP A 352 11.03 2.96 24.39
CA ASP A 352 10.77 4.29 23.85
C ASP A 352 11.88 4.74 22.88
N PRO A 353 11.69 5.74 22.01
CA PRO A 353 12.75 6.21 21.14
C PRO A 353 13.85 6.90 21.97
N VAL A 354 15.11 6.68 21.59
CA VAL A 354 16.19 7.63 21.92
C VAL A 354 15.69 9.04 21.56
N PRO A 355 15.95 10.10 22.36
CA PRO A 355 15.67 11.47 21.95
C PRO A 355 16.51 11.79 20.70
N LEU A 356 15.96 11.51 19.53
CA LEU A 356 16.60 11.79 18.27
C LEU A 356 16.48 13.30 18.04
N SER A 357 17.59 13.96 17.73
CA SER A 357 17.56 15.39 17.44
C SER A 357 16.57 15.66 16.29
N GLY A 358 15.61 16.55 16.52
CA GLY A 358 14.54 16.85 15.56
C GLY A 358 13.21 16.14 15.82
N GLN A 359 13.05 15.41 16.94
CA GLN A 359 11.74 14.97 17.39
C GLN A 359 10.84 16.16 17.76
N CYS A 360 9.56 16.03 17.48
CA CYS A 360 8.56 17.05 17.76
C CYS A 360 7.85 16.82 19.09
N PRO A 361 7.36 17.88 19.73
CA PRO A 361 6.58 17.76 20.97
C PRO A 361 5.39 16.82 20.80
N ASN A 362 5.22 15.88 21.72
CA ASN A 362 4.13 14.88 21.74
C ASN A 362 3.89 14.19 20.39
N SER A 363 4.94 14.05 19.58
CA SER A 363 4.84 13.53 18.22
C SER A 363 3.81 14.23 17.33
N CYS A 364 3.62 15.54 17.50
CA CYS A 364 2.55 16.31 16.85
C CYS A 364 1.15 15.67 17.02
N ASN A 365 0.96 14.87 18.07
CA ASN A 365 -0.21 14.03 18.31
C ASN A 365 -0.63 13.16 17.09
N PHE A 366 0.32 12.89 16.17
CA PHE A 366 0.07 12.31 14.86
C PHE A 366 -0.98 13.04 14.00
N ASN A 367 -1.25 14.32 14.33
CA ASN A 367 -2.13 15.24 13.61
C ASN A 367 -1.34 16.32 12.85
N GLY A 368 -0.08 16.05 12.53
CA GLY A 368 0.78 16.97 11.81
C GLY A 368 2.09 16.33 11.38
N ASP A 369 2.77 16.96 10.44
CA ASP A 369 4.09 16.57 10.01
C ASP A 369 5.15 17.07 10.99
N CYS A 370 6.01 16.17 11.44
CA CYS A 370 7.19 16.53 12.21
C CYS A 370 8.39 16.75 11.28
N ILE A 371 8.91 17.98 11.24
CA ILE A 371 10.06 18.37 10.43
C ILE A 371 10.98 19.23 11.28
N ASP A 372 12.24 18.81 11.43
CA ASP A 372 13.29 19.58 12.14
C ASP A 372 12.85 20.05 13.55
N GLY A 373 12.10 19.21 14.27
CA GLY A 373 11.60 19.49 15.63
C GLY A 373 10.36 20.38 15.71
N LYS A 374 9.78 20.78 14.58
CA LYS A 374 8.57 21.61 14.51
C LYS A 374 7.39 20.83 13.93
N CYS A 375 6.22 21.02 14.54
CA CYS A 375 4.97 20.48 14.04
C CYS A 375 4.34 21.38 12.97
N HIS A 376 3.98 20.77 11.85
CA HIS A 376 3.17 21.35 10.79
C HIS A 376 1.82 20.64 10.78
N CYS A 377 0.84 21.23 11.49
CA CYS A 377 -0.44 20.58 11.74
C CYS A 377 -1.24 20.34 10.46
N PHE A 378 -1.92 19.19 10.42
CA PHE A 378 -2.91 18.88 9.40
C PHE A 378 -4.11 19.82 9.53
N LEU A 379 -4.88 19.94 8.45
CA LEU A 379 -6.06 20.79 8.41
C LEU A 379 -7.02 20.43 9.56
N GLY A 380 -7.53 21.44 10.26
CA GLY A 380 -8.42 21.26 11.42
C GLY A 380 -7.69 21.04 12.75
N PHE A 381 -6.35 21.08 12.75
CA PHE A 381 -5.52 20.99 13.96
C PHE A 381 -4.58 22.19 14.10
N GLU A 382 -4.34 22.60 15.33
CA GLU A 382 -3.48 23.73 15.68
C GLU A 382 -2.77 23.52 17.02
N GLY A 383 -2.00 24.52 17.43
CA GLY A 383 -1.16 24.46 18.62
C GLY A 383 0.27 24.01 18.32
N TYR A 384 1.12 24.02 19.35
CA TYR A 384 2.56 23.73 19.20
C TYR A 384 2.84 22.24 18.91
N ASP A 385 1.91 21.36 19.25
CA ASP A 385 1.97 19.91 19.08
C ASP A 385 0.72 19.34 18.35
N CYS A 386 -0.10 20.18 17.71
CA CYS A 386 -1.30 19.76 16.96
C CYS A 386 -2.35 18.99 17.79
N ASN A 387 -2.44 19.25 19.10
CA ASN A 387 -3.47 18.66 19.96
C ASN A 387 -4.80 19.40 19.94
N LEU A 388 -4.81 20.67 19.54
CA LEU A 388 -6.02 21.49 19.52
C LEU A 388 -6.75 21.28 18.20
N ARG A 389 -8.07 21.08 18.27
CA ARG A 389 -8.93 21.15 17.09
C ARG A 389 -9.43 22.57 16.91
N SER A 390 -9.51 23.00 15.65
CA SER A 390 -10.13 24.27 15.29
C SER A 390 -10.88 24.15 13.97
N CYS A 391 -11.97 24.92 13.83
CA CYS A 391 -12.76 24.96 12.60
C CYS A 391 -12.07 25.87 11.58
N PRO A 392 -11.54 25.32 10.47
CA PRO A 392 -10.85 26.14 9.48
C PRO A 392 -11.82 27.17 8.89
N ASN A 393 -11.47 28.46 8.98
CA ASN A 393 -12.28 29.58 8.49
C ASN A 393 -13.76 29.54 8.95
N ASN A 394 -14.03 29.08 10.17
CA ASN A 394 -15.39 28.91 10.70
C ASN A 394 -16.30 28.09 9.75
N CYS A 395 -15.82 26.91 9.36
CA CYS A 395 -16.53 25.98 8.47
C CYS A 395 -16.87 26.59 7.09
N VAL A 396 -16.05 27.55 6.66
CA VAL A 396 -16.16 28.28 5.39
C VAL A 396 -17.55 28.92 5.18
N GLY A 397 -18.29 29.14 6.26
CA GLY A 397 -19.66 29.66 6.21
C GLY A 397 -20.72 28.69 5.67
N HIS A 398 -20.41 27.40 5.52
CA HIS A 398 -21.31 26.33 5.10
C HIS A 398 -21.56 25.30 6.21
N GLY A 399 -21.50 25.75 7.46
CA GLY A 399 -21.66 24.89 8.63
C GLY A 399 -21.47 25.65 9.93
N GLU A 400 -21.80 24.99 11.03
CA GLU A 400 -21.62 25.49 12.38
C GLU A 400 -20.37 24.88 13.02
N CYS A 401 -19.54 25.72 13.65
CA CYS A 401 -18.38 25.27 14.40
C CYS A 401 -18.80 24.84 15.82
N LEU A 402 -18.66 23.57 16.13
CA LEU A 402 -18.98 23.02 17.44
C LEU A 402 -17.88 23.35 18.46
N ALA A 403 -18.23 23.25 19.75
CA ALA A 403 -17.33 23.59 20.86
C ALA A 403 -16.06 22.72 20.94
N ASP A 404 -16.06 21.54 20.31
CA ASP A 404 -14.92 20.64 20.21
C ASP A 404 -14.05 20.87 18.96
N GLY A 405 -14.32 21.94 18.20
CA GLY A 405 -13.58 22.32 17.00
C GLY A 405 -13.91 21.47 15.77
N VAL A 406 -15.06 20.78 15.77
CA VAL A 406 -15.59 20.03 14.62
C VAL A 406 -16.63 20.86 13.88
N CYS A 407 -16.60 20.83 12.54
CA CYS A 407 -17.62 21.46 11.72
C CYS A 407 -18.82 20.53 11.52
N GLU A 408 -20.02 21.01 11.89
CA GLU A 408 -21.30 20.41 11.48
C GLU A 408 -21.74 21.08 10.18
N CYS A 409 -21.66 20.35 9.07
CA CYS A 409 -21.93 20.91 7.74
C CYS A 409 -23.42 21.04 7.44
N GLU A 410 -23.77 22.10 6.72
CA GLU A 410 -25.09 22.27 6.13
C GLU A 410 -25.40 21.18 5.09
N ASN A 411 -26.68 20.92 4.83
CA ASN A 411 -27.10 19.97 3.81
C ASN A 411 -26.50 20.30 2.44
N GLY A 412 -25.88 19.30 1.81
CA GLY A 412 -25.20 19.47 0.53
C GLY A 412 -23.70 19.78 0.64
N TYR A 413 -23.14 19.91 1.85
CA TYR A 413 -21.71 20.13 2.08
C TYR A 413 -21.09 19.05 2.98
N THR A 414 -19.79 18.82 2.81
CA THR A 414 -19.02 17.82 3.56
C THR A 414 -17.54 18.21 3.66
N GLY A 415 -16.75 17.34 4.31
CA GLY A 415 -15.34 17.57 4.61
C GLY A 415 -15.12 18.21 5.97
N ILE A 416 -13.85 18.23 6.42
CA ILE A 416 -13.47 18.73 7.74
C ILE A 416 -13.79 20.23 7.97
N ASP A 417 -13.96 21.00 6.89
CA ASP A 417 -14.26 22.43 6.92
C ASP A 417 -15.53 22.81 6.12
N CYS A 418 -16.35 21.83 5.72
CA CYS A 418 -17.58 22.04 4.92
C CYS A 418 -17.38 22.73 3.56
N SER A 419 -16.14 22.75 3.04
CA SER A 419 -15.85 23.38 1.74
C SER A 419 -16.25 22.57 0.52
N THR A 420 -16.62 21.29 0.69
CA THR A 420 -16.83 20.37 -0.43
C THR A 420 -18.31 20.08 -0.62
N ALA A 421 -18.85 20.45 -1.77
CA ALA A 421 -20.22 20.12 -2.13
C ALA A 421 -20.39 18.61 -2.38
N VAL A 422 -21.50 18.07 -1.90
CA VAL A 422 -21.90 16.67 -2.04
C VAL A 422 -22.57 16.49 -3.40
N CYS A 423 -22.21 15.42 -4.12
CA CYS A 423 -22.89 15.04 -5.36
C CYS A 423 -24.12 14.18 -5.06
N ASP A 424 -25.02 14.06 -6.04
CA ASP A 424 -26.15 13.13 -5.98
C ASP A 424 -25.67 11.70 -5.61
N GLU A 425 -26.43 11.00 -4.77
CA GLU A 425 -26.13 9.61 -4.36
C GLU A 425 -26.03 8.67 -5.58
N GLN A 426 -26.73 8.98 -6.67
CA GLN A 426 -26.67 8.24 -7.93
C GLN A 426 -25.28 8.29 -8.59
N CYS A 427 -24.48 9.30 -8.28
CA CYS A 427 -23.12 9.43 -8.81
C CYS A 427 -22.28 8.18 -8.50
N SER A 428 -22.22 7.77 -7.23
CA SER A 428 -21.45 6.58 -6.83
C SER A 428 -22.09 5.28 -7.26
N LEU A 429 -23.42 5.21 -7.37
CA LEU A 429 -24.15 4.04 -7.87
C LEU A 429 -23.79 3.70 -9.32
N HIS A 430 -23.51 4.72 -10.14
CA HIS A 430 -23.13 4.55 -11.54
C HIS A 430 -21.61 4.42 -11.77
N GLY A 431 -20.80 4.41 -10.69
CA GLY A 431 -19.34 4.33 -10.79
C GLY A 431 -18.65 5.69 -10.98
N GLY A 432 -19.37 6.79 -10.75
CA GLY A 432 -18.86 8.15 -10.84
C GLY A 432 -18.14 8.60 -9.57
N VAL A 433 -17.18 9.49 -9.76
CA VAL A 433 -16.35 10.11 -8.74
C VAL A 433 -16.86 11.53 -8.50
N CYS A 434 -17.36 11.79 -7.30
CA CYS A 434 -17.78 13.15 -6.93
C CYS A 434 -16.56 14.07 -6.79
N ASN A 435 -16.61 15.20 -7.48
CA ASN A 435 -15.66 16.30 -7.38
C ASN A 435 -16.41 17.60 -7.07
N ASN A 436 -16.51 17.95 -5.79
CA ASN A 436 -17.10 19.21 -5.31
C ASN A 436 -18.48 19.53 -5.92
N GLY A 437 -19.44 18.61 -5.77
CA GLY A 437 -20.81 18.75 -6.29
C GLY A 437 -20.98 18.35 -7.75
N GLU A 438 -19.88 18.09 -8.47
CA GLU A 438 -19.91 17.65 -9.86
C GLU A 438 -19.56 16.16 -9.96
N CYS A 439 -20.43 15.37 -10.60
CA CYS A 439 -20.15 13.95 -10.84
C CYS A 439 -19.27 13.78 -12.10
N GLU A 440 -18.12 13.14 -11.94
CA GLU A 440 -17.19 12.85 -13.02
C GLU A 440 -17.03 11.34 -13.18
N PHE A 441 -17.10 10.84 -14.41
CA PHE A 441 -16.81 9.45 -14.74
C PHE A 441 -15.56 9.46 -15.58
N ARG A 442 -14.45 8.85 -15.14
CA ARG A 442 -13.25 8.77 -15.97
C ARG A 442 -12.93 7.34 -16.31
N CYS A 443 -12.30 7.12 -17.46
CA CYS A 443 -11.90 5.76 -17.83
C CYS A 443 -10.94 5.13 -16.81
N SER A 444 -10.03 5.93 -16.28
CA SER A 444 -9.07 5.52 -15.24
C SER A 444 -9.71 5.20 -13.89
N ASP A 445 -10.99 5.55 -13.70
CA ASP A 445 -11.72 5.28 -12.47
C ASP A 445 -12.28 3.84 -12.42
N TYR A 446 -12.24 3.11 -13.55
CA TYR A 446 -12.59 1.70 -13.62
C TYR A 446 -11.33 0.84 -13.50
N ALA A 447 -11.29 -0.04 -12.49
CA ALA A 447 -10.14 -0.90 -12.22
C ALA A 447 -9.76 -1.74 -13.45
N GLY A 448 -8.51 -1.58 -13.92
CA GLY A 448 -7.98 -2.31 -15.09
C GLY A 448 -8.45 -1.79 -16.46
N TYR A 449 -9.16 -0.66 -16.54
CA TYR A 449 -9.57 -0.05 -17.81
C TYR A 449 -8.59 1.04 -18.23
N THR A 450 -8.36 1.16 -19.54
CA THR A 450 -7.57 2.22 -20.16
C THR A 450 -8.19 2.64 -21.49
N CYS A 451 -7.74 3.77 -22.05
CA CYS A 451 -8.10 4.15 -23.40
C CYS A 451 -7.38 3.26 -24.41
N GLN A 452 -8.14 2.44 -25.12
CA GLN A 452 -7.70 1.48 -26.13
C GLN A 452 -8.14 1.95 -27.51
N SER A 453 -7.32 1.75 -28.54
CA SER A 453 -7.73 2.07 -29.92
C SER A 453 -8.87 1.15 -30.37
N SER A 454 -9.85 1.67 -31.11
CA SER A 454 -10.93 0.86 -31.69
C SER A 454 -10.39 -0.36 -32.46
N SER A 455 -9.24 -0.21 -33.13
CA SER A 455 -8.56 -1.29 -33.84
C SER A 455 -8.15 -2.50 -32.97
N SER A 456 -7.80 -2.30 -31.70
CA SER A 456 -7.45 -3.40 -30.78
C SER A 456 -8.69 -4.06 -30.16
N LEU A 457 -9.82 -3.35 -30.15
CA LEU A 457 -11.09 -3.80 -29.57
C LEU A 457 -11.93 -4.62 -30.56
N LEU A 458 -11.97 -4.20 -31.83
CA LEU A 458 -12.77 -4.80 -32.90
C LEU A 458 -12.69 -6.34 -33.00
N PRO A 459 -11.52 -7.01 -32.84
CA PRO A 459 -11.44 -8.46 -32.92
C PRO A 459 -12.16 -9.19 -31.77
N ASN A 460 -12.40 -8.52 -30.64
CA ASN A 460 -12.91 -9.13 -29.41
C ASN A 460 -14.38 -8.77 -29.12
N LEU A 461 -14.96 -7.79 -29.84
CA LEU A 461 -16.28 -7.25 -29.55
C LEU A 461 -17.18 -7.35 -30.80
N LEU A 462 -18.04 -8.37 -30.84
CA LEU A 462 -18.92 -8.67 -31.97
C LEU A 462 -20.22 -7.87 -31.93
N VAL A 463 -20.83 -7.70 -30.75
CA VAL A 463 -22.06 -6.93 -30.55
C VAL A 463 -21.83 -5.44 -30.77
N CYS A 464 -20.70 -4.92 -30.29
CA CYS A 464 -20.35 -3.50 -30.42
C CYS A 464 -19.55 -3.16 -31.68
N LYS A 465 -19.36 -4.13 -32.59
CA LYS A 465 -18.57 -3.97 -33.81
C LYS A 465 -19.02 -2.76 -34.65
N ASP A 466 -20.31 -2.66 -34.96
CA ASP A 466 -20.85 -1.59 -35.80
C ASP A 466 -20.64 -0.19 -35.19
N VAL A 467 -20.63 -0.11 -33.85
CA VAL A 467 -20.38 1.14 -33.12
C VAL A 467 -18.90 1.53 -33.22
N LEU A 468 -18.00 0.56 -33.09
CA LEU A 468 -16.55 0.77 -33.12
C LEU A 468 -16.03 1.03 -34.53
N GLU A 469 -16.62 0.41 -35.56
CA GLU A 469 -16.24 0.64 -36.97
C GLU A 469 -16.53 2.07 -37.42
N LYS A 470 -17.64 2.65 -36.95
CA LYS A 470 -17.99 4.07 -37.21
C LYS A 470 -16.99 5.05 -36.60
N ASP A 471 -16.24 4.64 -35.58
CA ASP A 471 -15.20 5.43 -34.91
C ASP A 471 -13.85 4.69 -34.91
N ALA A 472 -13.46 4.13 -36.07
CA ALA A 472 -12.28 3.26 -36.19
C ALA A 472 -10.95 3.93 -35.82
N LEU A 473 -10.88 5.27 -35.87
CA LEU A 473 -9.70 6.06 -35.47
C LEU A 473 -9.79 6.58 -34.02
N GLY A 474 -10.90 6.31 -33.34
CA GLY A 474 -11.15 6.68 -31.96
C GLY A 474 -10.37 5.83 -30.95
N GLN A 475 -10.46 6.27 -29.70
CA GLN A 475 -10.07 5.49 -28.54
C GLN A 475 -11.29 5.31 -27.65
N HIS A 476 -11.41 4.16 -27.02
CA HIS A 476 -12.51 3.86 -26.11
C HIS A 476 -11.99 3.29 -24.80
N CYS A 477 -12.76 3.56 -23.74
CA CYS A 477 -12.50 3.00 -22.44
C CYS A 477 -12.84 1.51 -22.43
N ALA A 478 -11.83 0.67 -22.21
CA ALA A 478 -11.99 -0.78 -22.19
C ALA A 478 -10.94 -1.45 -21.28
N PRO A 479 -11.18 -2.68 -20.80
CA PRO A 479 -10.19 -3.43 -20.05
C PRO A 479 -8.88 -3.58 -20.82
N SER A 480 -7.75 -3.33 -20.14
CA SER A 480 -6.43 -3.53 -20.76
C SER A 480 -6.05 -5.01 -20.85
N GLU A 481 -6.65 -5.86 -20.01
CA GLU A 481 -6.39 -7.31 -20.02
C GLU A 481 -7.30 -8.01 -21.03
N LEU A 482 -6.69 -8.78 -21.94
CA LEU A 482 -7.41 -9.44 -23.03
C LEU A 482 -8.46 -10.45 -22.52
N SER A 483 -8.15 -11.17 -21.44
CA SER A 483 -9.06 -12.16 -20.83
C SER A 483 -10.37 -11.50 -20.35
N ILE A 484 -10.27 -10.31 -19.75
CA ILE A 484 -11.39 -9.51 -19.27
C ILE A 484 -12.11 -8.86 -20.45
N LEU A 485 -11.36 -8.33 -21.43
CA LEU A 485 -11.93 -7.73 -22.63
C LEU A 485 -12.82 -8.73 -23.40
N GLN A 486 -12.40 -9.98 -23.51
CA GLN A 486 -13.18 -11.04 -24.16
C GLN A 486 -14.50 -11.36 -23.45
N GLN A 487 -14.60 -11.03 -22.16
CA GLN A 487 -15.81 -11.22 -21.35
C GLN A 487 -16.68 -9.95 -21.30
N LEU A 488 -16.20 -8.82 -21.81
CA LEU A 488 -16.87 -7.52 -21.67
C LEU A 488 -18.29 -7.52 -22.26
N GLU A 489 -18.48 -8.14 -23.43
CA GLU A 489 -19.81 -8.18 -24.04
C GLU A 489 -20.79 -9.01 -23.22
N GLU A 490 -20.36 -10.18 -22.75
CA GLU A 490 -21.21 -11.09 -21.99
C GLU A 490 -21.56 -10.55 -20.61
N VAL A 491 -20.58 -9.95 -19.92
CA VAL A 491 -20.70 -9.56 -18.50
C VAL A 491 -21.20 -8.13 -18.33
N VAL A 492 -21.02 -7.25 -19.32
CA VAL A 492 -21.37 -5.82 -19.21
C VAL A 492 -22.37 -5.40 -20.29
N VAL A 493 -22.05 -5.57 -21.56
CA VAL A 493 -22.87 -5.05 -22.68
C VAL A 493 -24.22 -5.76 -22.74
N MET A 494 -24.24 -7.08 -22.69
CA MET A 494 -25.46 -7.88 -22.83
C MET A 494 -26.44 -7.67 -21.67
N PRO A 495 -26.01 -7.60 -20.39
CA PRO A 495 -26.89 -7.18 -19.30
C PRO A 495 -27.49 -5.78 -19.50
N ASN A 496 -26.72 -4.81 -20.01
CA ASN A 496 -27.25 -3.48 -20.32
C ASN A 496 -28.25 -3.53 -21.48
N TYR A 497 -27.96 -4.26 -22.55
CA TYR A 497 -28.91 -4.51 -23.64
C TYR A 497 -30.20 -5.16 -23.14
N GLN A 498 -30.12 -6.17 -22.25
CA GLN A 498 -31.29 -6.84 -21.70
C GLN A 498 -32.17 -5.92 -20.83
N ARG A 499 -31.56 -4.91 -20.17
CA ARG A 499 -32.31 -3.87 -19.43
C ARG A 499 -33.01 -2.89 -20.38
N LEU A 500 -32.35 -2.53 -21.47
CA LEU A 500 -32.86 -1.59 -22.47
C LEU A 500 -33.87 -2.22 -23.42
N PHE A 501 -33.75 -3.51 -23.73
CA PHE A 501 -34.60 -4.14 -24.72
C PHE A 501 -35.90 -4.65 -24.07
N PRO A 502 -37.09 -4.17 -24.50
CA PRO A 502 -38.34 -4.50 -23.83
C PRO A 502 -38.72 -5.97 -24.03
N GLY A 503 -38.96 -6.68 -22.92
CA GLY A 503 -39.53 -8.03 -22.90
C GLY A 503 -41.04 -8.05 -23.18
N GLY A 504 -41.57 -9.23 -23.55
CA GLY A 504 -43.01 -9.49 -23.59
C GLY A 504 -43.79 -8.79 -24.74
N PRO A 505 -45.05 -8.34 -24.52
CA PRO A 505 -45.95 -7.84 -25.58
C PRO A 505 -45.42 -6.61 -26.34
N ARG A 506 -44.57 -5.79 -25.71
CA ARG A 506 -43.93 -4.63 -26.33
C ARG A 506 -42.97 -5.02 -27.46
N LYS A 507 -42.32 -6.19 -27.37
CA LYS A 507 -41.48 -6.75 -28.44
C LYS A 507 -42.29 -7.02 -29.72
N PHE A 508 -43.49 -7.57 -29.55
CA PHE A 508 -44.42 -7.87 -30.65
C PHE A 508 -44.97 -6.58 -31.28
N LEU A 509 -45.27 -5.57 -30.47
CA LEU A 509 -45.74 -4.24 -30.94
C LEU A 509 -44.68 -3.49 -31.75
N ASN A 510 -43.40 -3.58 -31.35
CA ASN A 510 -42.30 -2.92 -32.06
C ASN A 510 -42.03 -3.59 -33.43
N TYR A 511 -42.14 -4.92 -33.50
CA TYR A 511 -42.07 -5.66 -34.75
C TYR A 511 -43.19 -5.28 -35.74
N ILE A 512 -44.42 -5.09 -35.25
CA ILE A 512 -45.56 -4.66 -36.07
C ILE A 512 -45.43 -3.22 -36.57
N ARG A 513 -44.78 -2.33 -35.79
CA ARG A 513 -44.59 -0.91 -36.14
C ARG A 513 -43.37 -0.65 -37.03
N GLY A 514 -42.60 -1.68 -37.39
CA GLY A 514 -41.41 -1.53 -38.25
C GLY A 514 -40.27 -0.72 -37.62
N ARG A 515 -40.20 -0.60 -36.29
CA ARG A 515 -39.14 0.15 -35.61
C ARG A 515 -37.94 -0.74 -35.28
N ASP A 516 -36.72 -0.30 -35.57
CA ASP A 516 -35.47 -0.99 -35.23
C ASP A 516 -35.07 -0.77 -33.75
N CYS A 517 -35.94 -1.19 -32.83
CA CYS A 517 -35.64 -1.11 -31.40
C CYS A 517 -34.50 -2.06 -30.99
N ASP A 518 -34.31 -3.17 -31.72
CA ASP A 518 -33.22 -4.11 -31.42
C ASP A 518 -31.85 -3.49 -31.70
N GLY A 519 -31.67 -2.88 -32.87
CA GLY A 519 -30.46 -2.14 -33.22
C GLY A 519 -30.23 -0.94 -32.30
N ALA A 520 -31.28 -0.15 -32.02
CA ALA A 520 -31.17 1.01 -31.13
C ALA A 520 -30.79 0.62 -29.68
N ALA A 521 -31.36 -0.45 -29.13
CA ALA A 521 -31.02 -0.93 -27.80
C ALA A 521 -29.58 -1.46 -27.72
N LYS A 522 -29.11 -2.18 -28.74
CA LYS A 522 -27.71 -2.66 -28.81
C LYS A 522 -26.72 -1.51 -28.90
N ARG A 523 -26.98 -0.51 -29.75
CA ARG A 523 -26.12 0.68 -29.87
C ARG A 523 -26.04 1.47 -28.57
N LEU A 524 -27.18 1.73 -27.92
CA LEU A 524 -27.18 2.42 -26.63
C LEU A 524 -26.46 1.61 -25.55
N ALA A 525 -26.65 0.29 -25.50
CA ALA A 525 -25.92 -0.58 -24.57
C ALA A 525 -24.39 -0.51 -24.80
N CYS A 526 -23.96 -0.50 -26.06
CA CYS A 526 -22.55 -0.35 -26.42
C CYS A 526 -22.00 1.03 -26.05
N TRP A 527 -22.71 2.12 -26.36
CA TRP A 527 -22.27 3.47 -25.99
C TRP A 527 -22.18 3.66 -24.48
N ILE A 528 -23.09 3.09 -23.69
CA ILE A 528 -23.01 3.14 -22.23
C ILE A 528 -21.81 2.34 -21.71
N SER A 529 -21.53 1.18 -22.32
CA SER A 529 -20.53 0.22 -21.82
C SER A 529 -19.11 0.49 -22.31
N ILE A 530 -18.95 1.13 -23.48
CA ILE A 530 -17.66 1.32 -24.19
C ILE A 530 -17.58 2.77 -24.69
N GLN A 531 -17.36 3.68 -23.74
CA GLN A 531 -17.41 5.11 -23.99
C GLN A 531 -16.13 5.60 -24.67
N LYS A 532 -16.27 6.60 -25.53
CA LYS A 532 -15.14 7.24 -26.22
C LYS A 532 -14.25 7.96 -25.20
N CYS A 533 -12.94 7.85 -25.39
CA CYS A 533 -11.94 8.63 -24.67
C CYS A 533 -11.55 9.88 -25.47
N ASP A 534 -11.42 11.02 -24.79
CA ASP A 534 -10.87 12.25 -25.36
C ASP A 534 -9.34 12.35 -25.20
N LYS A 535 -8.72 13.14 -26.09
CA LYS A 535 -7.25 13.31 -26.16
C LYS A 535 -6.65 14.10 -25.00
N ASP A 536 -7.48 14.82 -24.25
CA ASP A 536 -7.04 15.83 -23.28
C ASP A 536 -6.66 15.23 -21.92
N GLY A 537 -6.79 13.90 -21.78
CA GLY A 537 -6.41 13.16 -20.57
C GLY A 537 -7.44 13.22 -19.44
N ASP A 538 -8.50 14.03 -19.59
CA ASP A 538 -9.60 14.12 -18.60
C ASP A 538 -10.57 12.94 -18.70
N ASN A 539 -10.65 12.28 -19.88
CA ASN A 539 -11.40 11.04 -20.15
C ASN A 539 -12.82 11.01 -19.56
N ARG A 540 -13.51 12.16 -19.53
CA ARG A 540 -14.83 12.25 -18.93
C ARG A 540 -15.84 11.50 -19.81
N LEU A 541 -16.40 10.43 -19.26
CA LEU A 541 -17.24 9.47 -19.93
C LEU A 541 -18.71 9.93 -19.81
N ARG A 542 -19.32 10.32 -20.93
CA ARG A 542 -20.77 10.56 -21.05
C ARG A 542 -21.32 10.02 -22.36
N VAL A 543 -22.58 9.61 -22.36
CA VAL A 543 -23.35 9.29 -23.57
C VAL A 543 -24.13 10.53 -24.02
N CYS A 544 -24.20 10.82 -25.31
CA CYS A 544 -24.89 12.01 -25.77
C CYS A 544 -26.40 11.95 -25.49
N HIS A 545 -26.98 13.08 -25.09
CA HIS A 545 -28.42 13.24 -24.94
C HIS A 545 -29.19 12.76 -26.17
N SER A 546 -28.67 13.07 -27.37
CA SER A 546 -29.23 12.65 -28.66
C SER A 546 -29.32 11.12 -28.82
N ALA A 547 -28.35 10.37 -28.29
CA ALA A 547 -28.35 8.91 -28.35
C ALA A 547 -29.48 8.32 -27.50
N CYS A 548 -29.72 8.88 -26.31
CA CYS A 548 -30.84 8.51 -25.46
C CYS A 548 -32.19 8.81 -26.13
N GLN A 549 -32.33 9.99 -26.73
CA GLN A 549 -33.54 10.37 -27.45
C GLN A 549 -33.82 9.43 -28.64
N SER A 550 -32.79 9.10 -29.41
CA SER A 550 -32.88 8.17 -30.55
C SER A 550 -33.40 6.79 -30.10
N TYR A 551 -32.87 6.27 -28.99
CA TYR A 551 -33.37 5.04 -28.38
C TYR A 551 -34.85 5.15 -27.94
N ASN A 552 -35.22 6.22 -27.22
CA ASN A 552 -36.60 6.43 -26.79
C ASN A 552 -37.58 6.47 -27.97
N LEU A 553 -37.19 7.13 -29.06
CA LEU A 553 -37.97 7.20 -30.30
C LEU A 553 -38.11 5.82 -30.96
N ALA A 554 -37.01 5.10 -31.16
CA ALA A 554 -36.98 3.79 -31.80
C ALA A 554 -37.73 2.72 -30.99
N CYS A 555 -37.60 2.73 -29.66
CA CYS A 555 -38.19 1.72 -28.79
C CYS A 555 -39.56 2.09 -28.22
N GLY A 556 -40.00 3.35 -28.34
CA GLY A 556 -41.18 3.85 -27.63
C GLY A 556 -41.00 3.80 -26.10
N ALA A 557 -39.77 4.00 -25.64
CA ALA A 557 -39.37 4.00 -24.24
C ALA A 557 -39.47 5.42 -23.63
N SER A 558 -39.30 5.49 -22.32
CA SER A 558 -39.33 6.73 -21.53
C SER A 558 -38.13 6.79 -20.58
N LEU A 559 -36.93 6.53 -21.12
CA LEU A 559 -35.68 6.72 -20.40
C LEU A 559 -35.50 8.21 -20.10
N ASP A 560 -35.08 8.56 -18.90
CA ASP A 560 -34.80 9.95 -18.53
C ASP A 560 -33.48 10.40 -19.15
N CYS A 561 -33.54 11.08 -20.29
CA CYS A 561 -32.36 11.61 -20.96
C CYS A 561 -31.80 12.87 -20.30
N SER A 562 -32.46 13.41 -19.26
CA SER A 562 -31.99 14.57 -18.50
C SER A 562 -31.07 14.20 -17.33
N ASP A 563 -30.89 12.90 -17.06
CA ASP A 563 -29.95 12.39 -16.06
C ASP A 563 -28.50 12.70 -16.47
N GLN A 564 -27.98 13.80 -15.91
CA GLN A 564 -26.61 14.26 -16.16
C GLN A 564 -25.53 13.38 -15.51
N THR A 565 -25.90 12.34 -14.76
CA THR A 565 -24.94 11.32 -14.31
C THR A 565 -24.60 10.34 -15.43
N LEU A 566 -25.47 10.18 -16.42
CA LEU A 566 -25.25 9.22 -17.52
C LEU A 566 -25.16 9.91 -18.90
N PHE A 567 -25.97 10.95 -19.09
CA PHE A 567 -26.11 11.65 -20.37
C PHE A 567 -25.48 13.05 -20.36
N SER A 568 -25.08 13.49 -21.55
CA SER A 568 -24.66 14.87 -21.82
C SER A 568 -25.86 15.84 -21.67
N ASN A 569 -25.59 17.14 -21.60
CA ASN A 569 -26.66 18.12 -21.79
C ASN A 569 -27.10 18.19 -23.28
N GLU A 570 -28.21 18.89 -23.56
CA GLU A 570 -28.76 19.03 -24.92
C GLU A 570 -27.83 19.81 -25.88
N SER A 571 -26.93 20.64 -25.34
CA SER A 571 -26.03 21.49 -26.12
C SER A 571 -24.68 20.85 -26.45
N GLU A 572 -24.32 19.73 -25.80
CA GLU A 572 -23.05 19.04 -26.00
C GLU A 572 -23.05 18.21 -27.28
N GLY A 573 -21.96 18.36 -28.07
CA GLY A 573 -21.88 17.95 -29.47
C GLY A 573 -20.79 16.95 -29.82
N GLU A 574 -20.41 16.90 -31.10
CA GLU A 574 -19.35 16.03 -31.62
C GLU A 574 -18.04 16.18 -30.83
N GLY A 575 -17.49 15.06 -30.34
CA GLY A 575 -16.23 15.06 -29.61
C GLY A 575 -16.32 15.46 -28.12
N LEU A 576 -17.52 15.62 -27.55
CA LEU A 576 -17.73 15.87 -26.11
C LEU A 576 -18.48 14.73 -25.40
N CYS A 577 -19.10 13.82 -26.16
CA CYS A 577 -19.86 12.68 -25.65
C CYS A 577 -19.90 11.54 -26.68
N THR A 578 -20.27 10.33 -26.23
CA THR A 578 -20.35 9.14 -27.08
C THR A 578 -21.74 9.00 -27.71
N GLY A 579 -21.82 8.79 -29.03
CA GLY A 579 -23.10 8.58 -29.74
C GLY A 579 -23.75 9.85 -30.32
N TRP A 580 -22.95 10.90 -30.58
CA TRP A 580 -23.43 12.11 -31.23
C TRP A 580 -23.82 11.88 -32.71
N GLY A 581 -24.85 12.57 -33.21
CA GLY A 581 -25.22 12.57 -34.64
C GLY A 581 -26.20 11.46 -35.11
N GLU A 582 -26.71 10.60 -34.22
CA GLU A 582 -27.59 9.47 -34.59
C GLU A 582 -29.10 9.80 -34.71
N LEU A 583 -29.45 11.08 -34.87
CA LEU A 583 -30.83 11.51 -35.15
C LEU A 583 -31.23 11.38 -36.63
N ASP A 584 -30.26 11.31 -37.56
CA ASP A 584 -30.52 11.47 -39.00
C ASP A 584 -30.37 10.22 -39.88
N SER A 585 -30.12 9.02 -39.31
CA SER A 585 -29.87 7.84 -40.16
C SER A 585 -31.05 6.87 -40.36
N TRP A 586 -32.18 6.99 -39.64
CA TRP A 586 -33.22 5.93 -39.67
C TRP A 586 -34.66 6.39 -39.38
N LEU A 587 -35.08 7.57 -39.89
CA LEU A 587 -36.50 7.87 -40.11
C LEU A 587 -36.97 7.31 -41.45
#